data_AF-A0A1G1K021-F1
#
_entry.id   AF-A0A1G1K021-F1
#
_cell.length_a   1.000
_cell.length_b   1.000
_cell.length_c   1.000
_cell.angle_alpha   90.00
_cell.angle_beta   90.00
_cell.angle_gamma   90.00
#
_symmetry.space_group_name_H-M   'P 1'
#
loop_
_entity.id
_entity.type
_entity.pdbx_description
1 polymer ?
#
loop_
_entity_poly.entity_id
_entity_poly.type
_entity_poly.pdbx_seq_one_letter_code
_entity_poly.pdbx_strand_id
1 'polypeptide(L)'
;MAHNGHIGCLGIDTRKLGMWIFLASEIMFFTGLIGSYIVLRFANIHSWPVPSTVLNIPLTAVNTFILICSSATLVMGLASVQRGYREGLQVGLFLTVLLGSVFLSIQFHEYHELIHDGFTISSSIFGSCFFTLTGFHGAHVLAGVIWLTVVLIRSFLGYFSPEEYAGVEIVGLYWHFVDLVWIILFTILYLI
;
A
#
# COMPACT_ATOMS: atom_id res chain seq x y z
N MET A 1 13.12 36.27 3.14
CA MET A 1 14.22 35.47 2.55
C MET A 1 13.54 34.40 1.70
N ALA A 2 13.62 34.52 0.37
CA ALA A 2 12.90 33.65 -0.56
C ALA A 2 13.50 32.24 -0.53
N HIS A 3 12.77 31.26 0.00
CA HIS A 3 13.17 29.86 -0.02
C HIS A 3 12.75 29.23 -1.36
N ASN A 4 13.53 29.50 -2.40
CA ASN A 4 13.45 28.83 -3.69
C ASN A 4 13.88 27.36 -3.54
N GLY A 5 12.97 26.51 -3.08
CA GLY A 5 13.23 25.09 -2.82
C GLY A 5 12.84 24.19 -3.99
N HIS A 6 13.84 23.70 -4.73
CA HIS A 6 13.79 22.44 -5.50
C HIS A 6 12.92 22.37 -6.77
N ILE A 7 12.77 23.48 -7.50
CA ILE A 7 12.25 23.42 -8.88
C ILE A 7 13.41 23.05 -9.80
N GLY A 8 13.34 21.89 -10.45
CA GLY A 8 14.33 21.47 -11.46
C GLY A 8 14.31 22.38 -12.69
N CYS A 9 15.30 22.26 -13.59
CA CYS A 9 15.37 23.08 -14.81
C CYS A 9 14.13 22.98 -15.73
N LEU A 10 13.27 21.99 -15.50
CA LEU A 10 12.00 21.73 -16.20
C LEU A 10 10.78 22.40 -15.54
N GLY A 11 10.92 23.12 -14.43
CA GLY A 11 9.78 23.72 -13.71
C GLY A 11 9.03 22.74 -12.79
N ILE A 12 9.54 21.52 -12.59
CA ILE A 12 8.92 20.44 -11.81
C ILE A 12 9.64 20.27 -10.47
N ASP A 13 8.91 20.02 -9.38
CA ASP A 13 9.50 19.69 -8.06
C ASP A 13 10.31 18.38 -8.17
N THR A 14 11.62 18.48 -7.96
CA THR A 14 12.56 17.35 -8.09
C THR A 14 12.18 16.18 -7.17
N ARG A 15 11.55 16.44 -6.02
CA ARG A 15 11.14 15.40 -5.06
C ARG A 15 9.97 14.58 -5.60
N LYS A 16 9.01 15.23 -6.27
CA LYS A 16 7.90 14.56 -6.93
C LYS A 16 8.38 13.73 -8.11
N LEU A 17 9.30 14.25 -8.91
CA LEU A 17 9.90 13.50 -10.02
C LEU A 17 10.62 12.25 -9.51
N GLY A 18 11.41 12.38 -8.45
CA GLY A 18 12.07 11.24 -7.81
C GLY A 18 11.08 10.18 -7.32
N MET A 19 9.97 10.62 -6.72
CA MET A 19 8.89 9.72 -6.29
C MET A 19 8.28 8.97 -7.48
N TRP A 20 7.96 9.65 -8.59
CA TRP A 20 7.40 9.01 -9.78
C TRP A 20 8.34 7.98 -10.40
N ILE A 21 9.65 8.27 -10.46
CA ILE A 21 10.65 7.32 -10.96
C ILE A 21 10.73 6.09 -10.05
N PHE A 22 10.70 6.28 -8.72
CA PHE A 22 10.65 5.19 -7.77
C PHE A 22 9.35 4.36 -7.92
N LEU A 23 8.19 4.99 -8.08
CA LEU A 23 6.93 4.27 -8.35
C LEU A 23 7.01 3.47 -9.65
N ALA A 24 7.64 4.02 -10.69
CA ALA A 24 7.84 3.32 -11.95
C ALA A 24 8.72 2.06 -11.77
N SER A 25 9.77 2.11 -10.94
CA SER A 25 10.56 0.90 -10.64
C SER A 25 9.75 -0.13 -9.86
N GLU A 26 8.89 0.30 -8.92
CA GLU A 26 8.02 -0.60 -8.17
C GLU A 26 6.96 -1.27 -9.06
N ILE A 27 6.40 -0.54 -10.04
CA ILE A 27 5.50 -1.12 -11.05
C ILE A 27 6.21 -2.26 -11.80
N MET A 28 7.45 -2.05 -12.23
CA MET A 28 8.22 -3.09 -12.93
C MET A 28 8.51 -4.29 -12.02
N PHE A 29 8.84 -4.05 -10.75
CA PHE A 29 9.06 -5.09 -9.76
C PHE A 29 7.81 -5.97 -9.55
N PHE A 30 6.66 -5.37 -9.25
CA PHE A 30 5.41 -6.11 -9.05
C PHE A 30 4.91 -6.75 -10.35
N THR A 31 5.10 -6.12 -11.50
CA THR A 31 4.75 -6.71 -12.80
C THR A 31 5.55 -7.99 -13.06
N GLY A 32 6.84 -8.02 -12.70
CA GLY A 32 7.65 -9.24 -12.82
C GLY A 32 7.13 -10.39 -11.94
N LEU A 33 6.75 -10.08 -10.70
CA LEU A 33 6.19 -11.07 -9.78
C LEU A 33 4.81 -11.58 -10.23
N ILE A 34 3.91 -10.66 -10.62
CA ILE A 34 2.57 -10.99 -11.11
C ILE A 34 2.66 -11.79 -12.42
N GLY A 35 3.53 -11.38 -13.35
CA GLY A 35 3.78 -12.10 -14.60
C GLY A 35 4.27 -13.52 -14.35
N SER A 36 5.18 -13.71 -13.38
CA SER A 36 5.65 -15.04 -12.97
C SER A 36 4.51 -15.90 -12.43
N TYR A 37 3.64 -15.34 -11.56
CA TYR A 37 2.45 -16.04 -11.07
C TYR A 37 1.52 -16.45 -12.21
N ILE A 38 1.23 -15.55 -13.16
CA ILE A 38 0.34 -15.82 -14.28
C ILE A 38 0.87 -16.98 -15.13
N VAL A 39 2.16 -16.96 -15.48
CA VAL A 39 2.80 -18.03 -16.26
C VAL A 39 2.73 -19.36 -15.52
N LEU A 40 3.02 -19.38 -14.22
CA LEU A 40 2.96 -20.61 -13.41
C LEU A 40 1.54 -21.15 -13.27
N ARG A 41 0.54 -20.27 -13.13
CA ARG A 41 -0.88 -20.62 -13.10
C ARG A 41 -1.33 -21.28 -14.40
N PHE A 42 -0.98 -20.69 -15.55
CA PHE A 42 -1.32 -21.25 -16.86
C PHE A 42 -0.58 -22.57 -17.15
N ALA A 43 0.67 -22.71 -16.69
CA ALA A 43 1.42 -23.95 -16.83
C ALA A 43 0.84 -25.11 -15.99
N ASN A 44 0.09 -24.81 -14.93
CA ASN A 44 -0.43 -25.79 -13.96
C ASN A 44 -1.95 -25.75 -13.81
N ILE A 45 -2.68 -25.52 -14.92
CA ILE A 45 -4.13 -25.22 -14.89
C ILE A 45 -4.99 -26.31 -14.23
N HIS A 46 -4.57 -27.57 -14.29
CA HIS A 46 -5.32 -28.72 -13.75
C HIS A 46 -5.04 -29.01 -12.27
N SER A 47 -3.90 -28.57 -11.75
CA SER A 47 -3.47 -28.80 -10.36
C SER A 47 -3.54 -27.54 -9.51
N TRP A 48 -3.97 -26.40 -10.08
CA TRP A 48 -4.10 -25.15 -9.36
C TRP A 48 -5.28 -25.19 -8.38
N PRO A 49 -5.07 -24.90 -7.09
CA PRO A 49 -6.15 -24.91 -6.12
C PRO A 49 -7.15 -23.79 -6.40
N VAL A 50 -8.43 -24.04 -6.11
CA VAL A 50 -9.47 -23.01 -6.19
C VAL A 50 -9.26 -22.05 -5.01
N PRO A 51 -9.08 -20.74 -5.24
CA PRO A 51 -8.78 -19.80 -4.15
C PRO A 51 -9.80 -19.84 -3.00
N SER A 52 -11.09 -20.01 -3.31
CA SER A 52 -12.17 -20.05 -2.32
C SER A 52 -12.15 -21.25 -1.38
N THR A 53 -11.40 -22.31 -1.70
CA THR A 53 -11.28 -23.50 -0.83
C THR A 53 -10.10 -23.42 0.12
N VAL A 54 -9.18 -22.46 -0.10
CA VAL A 54 -7.95 -22.31 0.68
C VAL A 54 -7.92 -20.97 1.41
N LEU A 55 -8.52 -19.92 0.84
CA LEU A 55 -8.43 -18.54 1.32
C LEU A 55 -9.79 -18.04 1.83
N ASN A 56 -9.75 -17.18 2.85
CA ASN A 56 -10.95 -16.59 3.45
C ASN A 56 -11.37 -15.30 2.71
N ILE A 57 -11.99 -15.49 1.54
CA ILE A 57 -12.38 -14.37 0.64
C ILE A 57 -13.20 -13.28 1.37
N PRO A 58 -14.22 -13.59 2.21
CA PRO A 58 -14.97 -12.56 2.92
C PRO A 58 -14.10 -11.70 3.86
N LEU A 59 -13.18 -12.34 4.59
CA LEU A 59 -12.26 -11.62 5.49
C LEU A 59 -11.34 -10.69 4.68
N THR A 60 -10.73 -11.20 3.62
CA THR A 60 -9.82 -10.42 2.76
C THR A 60 -10.56 -9.30 2.01
N ALA A 61 -11.82 -9.52 1.62
CA ALA A 61 -12.64 -8.48 0.98
C ALA A 61 -12.93 -7.32 1.95
N VAL A 62 -13.27 -7.61 3.21
CA VAL A 62 -13.42 -6.59 4.26
C VAL A 62 -12.08 -5.89 4.50
N ASN A 63 -10.98 -6.63 4.54
CA ASN A 63 -9.64 -6.07 4.71
C ASN A 63 -9.28 -5.09 3.58
N THR A 64 -9.60 -5.46 2.34
CA THR A 64 -9.41 -4.63 1.15
C THR A 64 -10.25 -3.36 1.20
N PHE A 65 -11.51 -3.46 1.65
CA PHE A 65 -12.37 -2.30 1.86
C PHE A 65 -11.78 -1.32 2.89
N ILE A 66 -11.22 -1.84 3.99
CA ILE A 66 -10.54 -1.03 5.02
C ILE A 66 -9.35 -0.26 4.40
N LEU A 67 -8.56 -0.91 3.54
CA LEU A 67 -7.41 -0.28 2.89
C LEU A 67 -7.83 0.84 1.94
N ILE A 68 -8.86 0.62 1.12
CA ILE A 68 -9.42 1.64 0.22
C ILE A 68 -9.98 2.83 1.03
N CYS A 69 -10.67 2.56 2.14
CA CYS A 69 -11.12 3.61 3.05
C CYS A 69 -9.95 4.39 3.64
N SER A 70 -8.86 3.73 4.02
CA SER A 70 -7.62 4.38 4.49
C SER A 70 -7.09 5.38 3.46
N SER A 71 -7.00 4.94 2.21
CA SER A 71 -6.63 5.76 1.05
C SER A 71 -7.49 7.02 0.95
N ALA A 72 -8.82 6.89 1.06
CA ALA A 72 -9.74 8.02 1.04
C ALA A 72 -9.52 9.00 2.20
N THR A 73 -9.25 8.50 3.41
CA THR A 73 -8.98 9.37 4.58
C THR A 73 -7.73 10.23 4.41
N LEU A 74 -6.71 9.72 3.73
CA LEU A 74 -5.49 10.46 3.42
C LEU A 74 -5.75 11.62 2.44
N VAL A 75 -6.54 11.38 1.38
CA VAL A 75 -6.93 12.43 0.41
C VAL A 75 -7.72 13.54 1.10
N MET A 76 -8.66 13.17 1.97
CA MET A 76 -9.44 14.15 2.74
C MET A 76 -8.57 14.98 3.68
N GLY A 77 -7.57 14.36 4.31
CA GLY A 77 -6.58 15.05 5.15
C GLY A 77 -5.72 16.01 4.34
N LEU A 78 -5.23 15.59 3.17
CA LEU A 78 -4.45 16.44 2.26
C LEU A 78 -5.29 17.63 1.75
N ALA A 79 -6.54 17.41 1.36
CA ALA A 79 -7.46 18.47 0.95
C ALA A 79 -7.74 19.48 2.09
N SER A 80 -7.73 19.02 3.34
CA SER A 80 -7.94 19.88 4.51
C SER A 80 -6.77 20.83 4.74
N VAL A 81 -5.52 20.35 4.67
CA VAL A 81 -4.34 21.22 4.83
C VAL A 81 -4.18 22.20 3.68
N GLN A 82 -4.55 21.81 2.45
CA GLN A 82 -4.59 22.72 1.30
C GLN A 82 -5.55 23.90 1.50
N ARG A 83 -6.60 23.71 2.31
CA ARG A 83 -7.55 24.77 2.71
C ARG A 83 -7.12 25.52 3.99
N GLY A 84 -5.95 25.21 4.54
CA GLY A 84 -5.42 25.80 5.77
C GLY A 84 -5.81 25.11 7.08
N TYR A 85 -6.62 24.04 7.02
CA TYR A 85 -7.07 23.31 8.21
C TYR A 85 -6.11 22.18 8.57
N ARG A 86 -5.18 22.46 9.49
CA ARG A 86 -4.16 21.50 9.96
C ARG A 86 -4.76 20.33 10.75
N GLU A 87 -5.82 20.58 11.51
CA GLU A 87 -6.50 19.53 12.30
C GLU A 87 -7.08 18.44 11.39
N GLY A 88 -7.65 18.82 10.24
CA GLY A 88 -8.18 17.85 9.27
C GLY A 88 -7.09 16.93 8.70
N LEU A 89 -5.87 17.45 8.51
CA LEU A 89 -4.72 16.63 8.12
C LEU A 89 -4.32 15.64 9.21
N GLN A 90 -4.25 16.09 10.47
CA GLN A 90 -3.90 15.23 11.60
C GLN A 90 -4.90 14.08 11.76
N VAL A 91 -6.20 14.39 11.68
CA VAL A 91 -7.26 13.38 11.74
C VAL A 91 -7.18 12.42 10.55
N GLY A 92 -7.03 12.94 9.33
CA GLY A 92 -6.89 12.10 8.13
C GLY A 92 -5.69 11.15 8.20
N LEU A 93 -4.51 11.66 8.58
CA LEU A 93 -3.30 10.87 8.76
C LEU A 93 -3.45 9.83 9.88
N PHE A 94 -4.04 10.20 11.02
CA PHE A 94 -4.28 9.29 12.13
C PHE A 94 -5.19 8.12 11.71
N LEU A 95 -6.31 8.43 11.04
CA LEU A 95 -7.22 7.42 10.52
C LEU A 95 -6.53 6.52 9.48
N THR A 96 -5.72 7.10 8.59
CA THR A 96 -4.97 6.35 7.57
C THR A 96 -4.01 5.35 8.23
N VAL A 97 -3.23 5.80 9.22
CA VAL A 97 -2.28 4.95 9.97
C VAL A 97 -3.02 3.85 10.74
N LEU A 98 -4.14 4.19 11.39
CA LEU A 98 -4.95 3.23 12.13
C LEU A 98 -5.50 2.14 11.20
N LEU A 99 -6.13 2.53 10.10
CA LEU A 99 -6.71 1.59 9.13
C LEU A 99 -5.64 0.73 8.45
N GLY A 100 -4.47 1.32 8.12
CA GLY A 100 -3.33 0.57 7.59
C GLY A 100 -2.74 -0.44 8.59
N SER A 101 -2.73 -0.10 9.88
CA SER A 101 -2.30 -1.02 10.94
C SER A 101 -3.29 -2.15 11.17
N VAL A 102 -4.59 -1.86 11.07
CA VAL A 102 -5.66 -2.88 11.09
C VAL A 102 -5.48 -3.82 9.91
N PHE A 103 -5.19 -3.29 8.71
CA PHE A 103 -4.95 -4.11 7.53
C PHE A 103 -3.81 -5.11 7.71
N LEU A 104 -2.67 -4.65 8.22
CA LEU A 104 -1.52 -5.51 8.51
C LEU A 104 -1.84 -6.57 9.57
N SER A 105 -2.66 -6.21 10.57
CA SER A 105 -3.05 -7.11 11.65
C SER A 105 -3.94 -8.24 11.14
N ILE A 106 -4.92 -7.92 10.27
CA ILE A 106 -5.78 -8.91 9.63
C ILE A 106 -4.94 -9.80 8.69
N GLN A 107 -4.02 -9.22 7.92
CA GLN A 107 -3.15 -9.99 7.02
C GLN A 107 -2.25 -10.95 7.78
N PHE A 108 -1.71 -10.53 8.91
CA PHE A 108 -0.91 -11.38 9.78
C PHE A 108 -1.72 -12.53 10.37
N HIS A 109 -2.96 -12.25 10.79
CA HIS A 109 -3.86 -13.28 11.29
C HIS A 109 -4.18 -14.32 10.21
N GLU A 110 -4.49 -13.89 8.98
CA GLU A 110 -4.73 -14.78 7.85
C GLU A 110 -3.50 -15.67 7.56
N TYR A 111 -2.29 -15.11 7.57
CA TYR A 111 -1.07 -15.92 7.42
C TYR A 111 -0.90 -16.95 8.53
N HIS A 112 -1.19 -16.57 9.77
CA HIS A 112 -1.08 -17.47 10.90
C HIS A 112 -2.06 -18.65 10.77
N GLU A 113 -3.32 -18.39 10.39
CA GLU A 113 -4.32 -19.45 10.14
C GLU A 113 -3.87 -20.36 9.00
N LEU A 114 -3.45 -19.80 7.86
CA LEU A 114 -2.98 -20.57 6.71
C LEU A 114 -1.79 -21.48 7.05
N ILE A 115 -0.80 -20.95 7.78
CA ILE A 115 0.37 -21.73 8.19
C ILE A 115 -0.02 -22.84 9.17
N HIS A 116 -0.94 -22.56 10.09
CA HIS A 116 -1.45 -23.55 11.04
C HIS A 116 -2.19 -24.69 10.33
N ASP A 117 -2.92 -24.38 9.25
CA ASP A 117 -3.62 -25.37 8.41
C ASP A 117 -2.68 -26.10 7.42
N GLY A 118 -1.37 -25.87 7.53
CA GLY A 118 -0.33 -26.53 6.72
C GLY A 118 -0.06 -25.86 5.37
N PHE A 119 -0.75 -24.77 5.05
CA PHE A 119 -0.50 -23.96 3.86
C PHE A 119 0.68 -23.01 4.10
N THR A 120 1.86 -23.47 3.74
CA THR A 120 3.13 -22.74 3.90
C THR A 120 3.72 -22.31 2.57
N ILE A 121 4.75 -21.47 2.59
CA ILE A 121 5.50 -21.05 1.39
C ILE A 121 6.05 -22.24 0.59
N SER A 122 6.40 -23.35 1.25
CA SER A 122 6.95 -24.55 0.61
C SER A 122 5.92 -25.65 0.36
N SER A 123 4.65 -25.43 0.73
CA SER A 123 3.60 -26.43 0.58
C SER A 123 3.21 -26.69 -0.88
N SER A 124 3.27 -25.67 -1.72
CA SER A 124 2.88 -25.74 -3.13
C SER A 124 3.45 -24.54 -3.91
N ILE A 125 3.48 -24.65 -5.24
CA ILE A 125 3.83 -23.54 -6.13
C ILE A 125 2.89 -22.35 -5.89
N PHE A 126 1.59 -22.61 -5.68
CA PHE A 126 0.61 -21.59 -5.33
C PHE A 126 0.97 -20.89 -4.01
N GLY A 127 1.30 -21.65 -2.95
CA GLY A 127 1.75 -21.10 -1.68
C GLY A 127 3.00 -20.25 -1.81
N SER A 128 4.02 -20.73 -2.55
CA SER A 128 5.24 -19.95 -2.82
C SER A 128 4.92 -18.61 -3.47
N CYS A 129 4.10 -18.60 -4.53
CA CYS A 129 3.74 -17.37 -5.22
C CYS A 129 2.86 -16.45 -4.37
N PHE A 130 1.88 -17.01 -3.66
CA PHE A 130 0.98 -16.29 -2.78
C PHE A 130 1.76 -15.52 -1.72
N PHE A 131 2.51 -16.23 -0.85
CA PHE A 131 3.27 -15.60 0.24
C PHE A 131 4.35 -14.64 -0.26
N THR A 132 4.94 -14.89 -1.44
CA THR A 132 5.90 -13.96 -2.03
C THR A 132 5.22 -12.65 -2.45
N LEU A 133 4.14 -12.72 -3.24
CA LEU A 133 3.42 -11.55 -3.74
C LEU A 133 2.82 -10.73 -2.60
N THR A 134 2.03 -11.37 -1.73
CA THR A 134 1.35 -10.71 -0.62
C THR A 134 2.35 -10.32 0.48
N GLY A 135 3.46 -11.04 0.64
CA GLY A 135 4.53 -10.71 1.58
C GLY A 135 5.29 -9.46 1.19
N PHE A 136 5.73 -9.36 -0.07
CA PHE A 136 6.36 -8.12 -0.57
C PHE A 136 5.41 -6.93 -0.50
N HIS A 137 4.14 -7.12 -0.86
CA HIS A 137 3.13 -6.09 -0.69
C HIS A 137 2.96 -5.68 0.79
N GLY A 138 2.83 -6.64 1.70
CA GLY A 138 2.73 -6.37 3.14
C GLY A 138 3.94 -5.62 3.69
N ALA A 139 5.14 -5.90 3.19
CA ALA A 139 6.34 -5.14 3.54
C ALA A 139 6.26 -3.67 3.06
N HIS A 140 5.72 -3.41 1.87
CA HIS A 140 5.47 -2.06 1.38
C HIS A 140 4.42 -1.32 2.21
N VAL A 141 3.32 -2.00 2.57
CA VAL A 141 2.31 -1.42 3.46
C VAL A 141 2.93 -1.07 4.82
N LEU A 142 3.73 -1.96 5.42
CA LEU A 142 4.43 -1.69 6.68
C LEU A 142 5.36 -0.47 6.57
N ALA A 143 6.17 -0.39 5.52
CA ALA A 143 7.03 0.76 5.26
C ALA A 143 6.21 2.06 5.12
N GLY A 144 5.06 1.98 4.44
CA GLY A 144 4.11 3.09 4.30
C GLY A 144 3.50 3.53 5.63
N VAL A 145 3.07 2.59 6.47
CA VAL A 145 2.52 2.89 7.81
C VAL A 145 3.58 3.57 8.68
N ILE A 146 4.82 3.08 8.66
CA ILE A 146 5.94 3.71 9.38
C ILE A 146 6.16 5.15 8.88
N TRP A 147 6.21 5.34 7.56
CA TRP A 147 6.41 6.67 6.98
C TRP A 147 5.24 7.63 7.31
N LEU A 148 3.99 7.18 7.17
CA LEU A 148 2.81 7.94 7.55
C LEU A 148 2.79 8.29 9.04
N THR A 149 3.25 7.39 9.90
CA THR A 149 3.39 7.64 11.35
C THR A 149 4.41 8.74 11.61
N VAL A 150 5.55 8.72 10.92
CA VAL A 150 6.55 9.81 11.03
C VAL A 150 5.96 11.14 10.56
N VAL A 151 5.20 11.15 9.46
CA VAL A 151 4.52 12.35 8.96
C VAL A 151 3.45 12.84 9.94
N LEU A 152 2.68 11.92 10.54
CA LEU A 152 1.70 12.24 11.58
C LEU A 152 2.37 12.90 12.80
N ILE A 153 3.46 12.33 13.32
CA ILE A 153 4.21 12.92 14.45
C ILE A 153 4.72 14.32 14.08
N ARG A 154 5.30 14.49 12.89
CA ARG A 154 5.76 15.79 12.39
C ARG A 154 4.63 16.81 12.26
N SER A 155 3.41 16.35 11.98
CA SER A 155 2.22 17.22 11.93
C SER A 155 1.78 17.76 13.27
N PHE A 156 1.98 17.01 14.35
CA PHE A 156 1.75 17.50 15.72
C PHE A 156 2.87 18.43 16.21
N LEU A 157 4.10 18.23 15.72
CA LEU A 157 5.24 19.11 16.00
C LEU A 157 5.20 20.44 15.22
N GLY A 158 4.17 20.69 14.42
CA GLY A 158 3.96 21.97 13.73
C GLY A 158 4.78 22.17 12.44
N TYR A 159 5.41 21.12 11.91
CA TYR A 159 6.24 21.19 10.68
C TYR A 159 5.45 21.33 9.38
N PHE A 160 4.11 21.27 9.41
CA PHE A 160 3.30 21.43 8.20
C PHE A 160 2.53 22.74 8.25
N SER A 161 2.86 23.64 7.31
CA SER A 161 2.12 24.84 6.99
C SER A 161 1.36 24.67 5.67
N PRO A 162 0.40 25.56 5.34
CA PRO A 162 -0.28 25.55 4.03
C PRO A 162 0.66 25.69 2.83
N GLU A 163 1.90 26.12 3.06
CA GLU A 163 2.94 26.32 2.05
C GLU A 163 3.91 25.12 1.95
N GLU A 164 3.91 24.22 2.95
CA GLU A 164 4.86 23.10 3.08
C GLU A 164 4.19 21.72 3.15
N TYR A 165 3.08 21.49 2.43
CA TYR A 165 2.40 20.18 2.38
C TYR A 165 3.01 19.17 1.38
N ALA A 166 4.03 19.56 0.61
CA ALA A 166 4.63 18.71 -0.42
C ALA A 166 5.11 17.33 0.11
N GLY A 167 5.57 17.28 1.37
CA GLY A 167 5.95 16.02 2.01
C GLY A 167 4.77 15.06 2.25
N VAL A 168 3.60 15.61 2.60
CA VAL A 168 2.35 14.83 2.76
C VAL A 168 1.86 14.32 1.41
N GLU A 169 1.99 15.12 0.36
CA GLU A 169 1.61 14.72 -0.99
C GLU A 169 2.49 13.57 -1.51
N ILE A 170 3.80 13.60 -1.26
CA ILE A 170 4.73 12.54 -1.67
C ILE A 170 4.41 11.21 -0.96
N VAL A 171 4.21 11.22 0.36
CA VAL A 171 3.81 10.00 1.08
C VAL A 171 2.42 9.53 0.65
N GLY A 172 1.52 10.46 0.30
CA GLY A 172 0.21 10.16 -0.28
C GLY A 172 0.29 9.41 -1.59
N LEU A 173 1.14 9.87 -2.52
CA LEU A 173 1.40 9.17 -3.78
C LEU A 173 1.90 7.73 -3.55
N TYR A 174 2.81 7.54 -2.60
CA TYR A 174 3.27 6.20 -2.22
C TYR A 174 2.13 5.33 -1.67
N TRP A 175 1.34 5.85 -0.73
CA TRP A 175 0.26 5.10 -0.10
C TRP A 175 -0.83 4.68 -1.11
N HIS A 176 -1.22 5.59 -2.01
CA HIS A 176 -2.16 5.29 -3.09
C HIS A 176 -1.62 4.24 -4.06
N PHE A 177 -0.33 4.30 -4.37
CA PHE A 177 0.30 3.28 -5.21
C PHE A 177 0.24 1.90 -4.56
N VAL A 178 0.59 1.80 -3.27
CA VAL A 178 0.52 0.55 -2.53
C VAL A 178 -0.92 0.01 -2.53
N ASP A 179 -1.91 0.84 -2.24
CA ASP A 179 -3.34 0.47 -2.29
C ASP A 179 -3.76 -0.06 -3.68
N LEU A 180 -3.35 0.61 -4.76
CA LEU A 180 -3.64 0.17 -6.13
C LEU A 180 -3.03 -1.22 -6.44
N VAL A 181 -1.79 -1.46 -6.00
CA VAL A 181 -1.15 -2.78 -6.16
C VAL A 181 -1.95 -3.84 -5.41
N TRP A 182 -2.46 -3.54 -4.21
CA TRP A 182 -3.28 -4.50 -3.45
C TRP A 182 -4.55 -4.89 -4.20
N ILE A 183 -5.27 -3.92 -4.79
CA ILE A 183 -6.50 -4.20 -5.54
C ILE A 183 -6.24 -5.18 -6.69
N ILE A 184 -5.12 -5.01 -7.39
CA ILE A 184 -4.69 -5.91 -8.47
C ILE A 184 -4.37 -7.30 -7.90
N LEU A 185 -3.59 -7.37 -6.81
CA LEU A 185 -3.24 -8.65 -6.17
C LEU A 185 -4.46 -9.38 -5.62
N PHE A 186 -5.38 -8.69 -4.96
CA PHE A 186 -6.62 -9.25 -4.46
C PHE A 186 -7.44 -9.86 -5.60
N THR A 187 -7.59 -9.13 -6.70
CA THR A 187 -8.32 -9.61 -7.88
C THR A 187 -7.68 -10.86 -8.47
N ILE A 188 -6.36 -10.86 -8.67
CA ILE A 188 -5.65 -11.96 -9.34
C ILE A 188 -5.49 -13.19 -8.43
N LEU A 189 -5.29 -13.01 -7.13
CA LEU A 189 -4.99 -14.12 -6.20
C LEU A 189 -6.24 -14.71 -5.55
N TYR A 190 -7.24 -13.90 -5.23
CA TYR A 190 -8.42 -14.32 -4.46
C TYR A 190 -9.66 -14.51 -5.32
N LEU A 191 -9.81 -13.79 -6.43
CA LEU A 191 -11.02 -13.84 -7.27
C LEU A 191 -10.85 -14.66 -8.56
N ILE A 192 -9.64 -14.76 -9.10
CA ILE A 192 -9.34 -15.41 -10.39
C ILE A 192 -8.56 -16.70 -10.18
#